data_AF-A0A0X3RQP2-F1
#
_entry.id   AF-A0A0X3RQP2-F1
#
_cell.length_a   1.000
_cell.length_b   1.000
_cell.length_c   1.000
_cell.angle_alpha   90.00
_cell.angle_beta   90.00
_cell.angle_gamma   90.00
#
_symmetry.space_group_name_H-M   'P 1'
#
loop_
_entity.id
_entity.type
_entity.pdbx_description
1 polymer ?
#
loop_
_entity_poly.entity_id
_entity_poly.type
_entity_poly.pdbx_seq_one_letter_code
_entity_poly.pdbx_strand_id
1 'polypeptide(L)'
;MGAVSFTGSTVVGMRIERAAQERRGRVRVEMGRKDVLVVLDDADVGQAAWDRRGGRLRRACSATSAYVSRSVPPVATCLCA
;
A
#
# COMPACT_ATOMS: atom_id res chain seq x y z
N MET A 1 -12.29 -29.54 -7.31
CA MET A 1 -10.95 -29.07 -7.70
C MET A 1 -10.67 -27.73 -7.00
N GLY A 2 -9.78 -27.70 -6.00
CA GLY A 2 -9.56 -26.53 -5.14
C GLY A 2 -8.70 -25.44 -5.79
N ALA A 3 -8.82 -24.22 -5.28
CA ALA A 3 -7.93 -23.09 -5.58
C ALA A 3 -7.59 -22.39 -4.26
N VAL A 4 -6.35 -21.90 -4.13
CA VAL A 4 -5.89 -21.18 -2.94
C VAL A 4 -6.01 -19.68 -3.19
N SER A 5 -6.75 -18.99 -2.33
CA SER A 5 -6.84 -17.52 -2.32
C SER A 5 -6.20 -17.00 -1.04
N PHE A 6 -5.19 -16.14 -1.16
CA PHE A 6 -4.47 -15.57 -0.04
C PHE A 6 -4.30 -14.06 -0.22
N THR A 7 -4.66 -13.29 0.80
CA THR A 7 -4.38 -11.86 0.89
C THR A 7 -3.58 -11.62 2.15
N GLY A 8 -2.39 -11.03 2.03
CA GLY A 8 -1.53 -10.83 3.20
C GLY A 8 -0.13 -10.37 2.85
N SER A 9 0.82 -10.76 3.69
CA SER A 9 2.22 -10.34 3.55
C SER A 9 2.89 -10.97 2.33
N THR A 10 3.79 -10.21 1.70
CA THR A 10 4.58 -10.66 0.55
C THR A 10 5.38 -11.93 0.87
N VAL A 11 5.99 -12.00 2.06
CA VAL A 11 6.81 -13.15 2.48
C VAL A 11 5.99 -14.44 2.51
N VAL A 12 4.76 -14.39 3.04
CA VAL A 12 3.89 -15.57 3.13
C VAL A 12 3.26 -15.88 1.77
N GLY A 13 2.84 -14.86 1.03
CA GLY A 13 2.28 -15.02 -0.32
C GLY A 13 3.24 -15.74 -1.27
N MET A 14 4.51 -15.33 -1.30
CA MET A 14 5.54 -15.99 -2.12
C MET A 14 5.76 -17.46 -1.74
N ARG A 15 5.69 -17.80 -0.45
CA ARG A 15 5.80 -19.20 0.01
C ARG A 15 4.61 -20.03 -0.45
N ILE A 16 3.40 -19.49 -0.37
CA ILE A 16 2.17 -20.15 -0.81
C ILE A 16 2.20 -20.36 -2.33
N GLU A 17 2.62 -19.34 -3.08
CA GLU A 17 2.71 -19.41 -4.54
C GLU A 17 3.70 -20.49 -4.98
N ARG A 18 4.89 -20.55 -4.38
CA ARG A 18 5.89 -21.60 -4.67
C ARG A 18 5.34 -22.99 -4.41
N ALA A 19 4.71 -23.18 -3.25
CA ALA A 19 4.11 -24.45 -2.87
C ALA A 19 2.95 -24.87 -3.79
N ALA A 20 2.19 -23.91 -4.33
CA ALA A 20 1.11 -24.17 -5.27
C ALA A 20 1.64 -24.52 -6.67
N GLN A 21 2.69 -23.83 -7.15
CA GLN A 21 3.35 -24.10 -8.43
C GLN A 21 3.93 -25.53 -8.48
N GLU A 22 4.61 -25.98 -7.43
CA GLU A 22 5.14 -27.35 -7.32
C GLU A 22 4.04 -28.42 -7.45
N ARG A 23 2.82 -28.10 -7.00
CA ARG A 23 1.66 -29.00 -7.04
C ARG A 23 0.78 -28.80 -8.29
N ARG A 24 1.18 -27.92 -9.22
CA ARG A 24 0.37 -27.47 -10.37
C ARG A 24 -1.03 -26.99 -9.96
N GLY A 25 -1.12 -26.39 -8.77
CA GLY A 25 -2.36 -25.88 -8.18
C GLY A 25 -2.68 -24.45 -8.63
N ARG A 26 -3.97 -24.10 -8.68
CA ARG A 26 -4.42 -22.73 -8.99
C ARG A 26 -4.31 -21.87 -7.73
N VAL A 27 -3.60 -20.73 -7.82
CA VAL A 27 -3.39 -19.81 -6.69
C VAL A 27 -3.62 -18.36 -7.10
N ARG A 28 -4.24 -17.59 -6.21
CA ARG A 28 -4.35 -16.13 -6.28
C ARG A 28 -3.76 -15.56 -4.98
N VAL A 29 -2.66 -14.83 -5.11
CA VAL A 29 -1.97 -14.19 -3.97
C VAL A 29 -1.99 -12.68 -4.16
N GLU A 30 -2.78 -11.99 -3.34
CA GLU A 30 -2.82 -10.54 -3.28
C GLU A 30 -1.86 -10.09 -2.17
N MET A 31 -0.63 -9.79 -2.56
CA MET A 31 0.42 -9.35 -1.64
C MET A 31 0.30 -7.84 -1.43
N GLY A 32 0.24 -7.40 -0.17
CA GLY A 32 0.01 -6.00 0.19
C GLY A 32 0.96 -5.05 -0.53
N ARG A 33 0.38 -4.11 -1.29
CA ARG A 33 1.09 -3.01 -1.94
C ARG A 33 1.21 -1.86 -0.95
N LYS A 34 2.43 -1.38 -0.71
CA LYS A 34 2.66 -0.15 0.02
C LYS A 34 2.58 1.00 -0.98
N ASP A 35 1.38 1.54 -1.18
CA ASP A 35 1.23 2.73 -2.00
C ASP A 35 1.98 3.90 -1.32
N VAL A 36 2.69 4.70 -2.12
CA VAL A 36 3.47 5.84 -1.62
C VAL A 36 2.82 7.12 -2.10
N LEU A 37 2.55 8.05 -1.18
CA LEU A 37 2.21 9.43 -1.49
C LEU A 37 3.50 10.24 -1.57
N VAL A 38 3.78 10.84 -2.72
CA VAL A 38 4.93 11.74 -2.92
C VAL A 38 4.41 13.16 -3.03
N VAL A 39 4.88 14.05 -2.14
CA VAL A 39 4.53 15.48 -2.14
C VAL A 39 5.77 16.27 -2.58
N LEU A 40 5.65 16.92 -3.73
CA LEU A 40 6.69 17.78 -4.32
C LEU A 40 6.54 19.23 -3.85
N ASP A 41 7.55 20.05 -4.12
CA ASP A 41 7.65 21.45 -3.69
C ASP A 41 6.50 22.33 -4.17
N ASP A 42 5.93 22.01 -5.33
CA ASP A 42 4.83 22.71 -5.99
C ASP A 42 3.45 22.11 -5.71
N ALA A 43 3.39 21.07 -4.87
CA ALA A 43 2.14 20.38 -4.57
C ALA A 43 1.26 21.17 -3.59
N ASP A 44 -0.06 21.14 -3.82
CA ASP A 44 -1.05 21.61 -2.85
C ASP A 44 -1.02 20.72 -1.60
N VAL A 45 -0.49 21.27 -0.51
CA VAL A 45 -0.29 20.51 0.74
C VAL A 45 -1.62 20.22 1.45
N GLY A 46 -2.64 21.05 1.26
CA GLY A 46 -3.98 20.82 1.79
C GLY A 46 -4.64 19.60 1.15
N GLN A 47 -4.54 19.51 -0.18
CA GLN A 47 -4.98 18.33 -0.94
C GLN A 47 -4.18 17.08 -0.57
N ALA A 48 -2.85 17.19 -0.42
CA ALA A 48 -2.01 16.07 0.00
C ALA A 48 -2.36 15.54 1.40
N ALA A 49 -2.66 16.42 2.36
CA ALA A 49 -3.10 16.05 3.69
C ALA A 49 -4.49 15.39 3.69
N TRP A 50 -5.40 15.88 2.85
CA TRP A 50 -6.72 15.27 2.64
C TRP A 50 -6.58 13.84 2.08
N ASP A 51 -5.76 13.68 1.04
CA ASP A 51 -5.55 12.38 0.40
C ASP A 51 -4.86 11.39 1.34
N ARG A 52 -3.92 11.84 2.18
CA ARG A 52 -3.29 11.01 3.21
C ARG A 52 -4.27 10.50 4.27
N ARG A 53 -5.26 11.30 4.66
CA ARG A 53 -6.31 10.89 5.62
C ARG A 53 -7.35 9.95 5.02
N GLY A 54 -7.23 9.60 3.74
CA GLY A 54 -8.19 8.77 3.04
C GLY A 54 -9.17 9.58 2.18
N GLY A 55 -8.70 10.65 1.56
CA GLY A 55 -9.36 11.30 0.44
C GLY A 55 -9.32 10.44 -0.83
N ARG A 56 -8.80 10.99 -1.92
CA ARG A 56 -8.77 10.33 -3.25
C ARG A 56 -7.96 9.02 -3.26
N LEU A 57 -7.04 8.84 -2.32
CA LEU A 57 -6.16 7.67 -2.22
C LEU A 57 -6.71 6.55 -1.31
N ARG A 58 -7.97 6.61 -0.90
CA ARG A 58 -8.54 5.62 0.01
C ARG A 58 -8.81 4.28 -0.68
N ARG A 59 -7.79 3.42 -0.74
CA ARG A 59 -7.97 1.97 -0.88
C ARG A 59 -7.76 1.34 0.49
N ALA A 60 -8.73 0.57 0.97
CA ALA A 60 -8.77 0.02 2.34
C ALA A 60 -7.62 -0.95 2.68
N CYS A 61 -6.74 -1.29 1.74
CA CYS A 61 -5.62 -2.21 1.91
C CYS A 61 -4.23 -1.55 1.86
N SER A 62 -4.14 -0.24 1.63
CA SER A 62 -2.85 0.45 1.43
C SER A 62 -2.46 1.24 2.68
N ALA A 63 -1.45 0.75 3.40
CA ALA A 63 -0.71 1.56 4.36
C ALA A 63 0.10 2.60 3.57
N THR A 64 -0.49 3.77 3.33
CA THR A 64 0.17 4.82 2.55
C THR A 64 1.38 5.32 3.33
N SER A 65 2.60 5.10 2.85
CA SER A 65 3.77 5.87 3.31
C SER A 65 3.80 7.21 2.58
N ALA A 66 4.22 8.28 3.26
CA ALA A 66 4.38 9.58 2.64
C ALA A 66 5.87 9.95 2.55
N TYR A 67 6.29 10.43 1.38
CA TYR A 67 7.55 11.15 1.18
C TYR A 67 7.20 12.62 0.90
N VAL A 68 7.83 13.53 1.64
CA VAL A 68 7.61 14.97 1.51
C VAL A 68 8.96 15.63 1.27
N SER A 69 9.04 16.46 0.23
CA SER A 69 10.26 17.21 -0.05
C SER A 69 10.59 18.20 1.08
N ARG A 70 11.89 18.44 1.30
CA ARG A 70 12.41 19.16 2.47
C ARG A 70 11.94 20.63 2.54
N SER A 71 11.72 21.25 1.39
CA SER A 71 11.27 22.63 1.25
C SER A 71 9.79 22.82 1.58
N VAL A 72 9.00 21.74 1.63
CA VAL A 72 7.59 21.78 2.00
C VAL A 72 7.49 21.92 3.53
N PRO A 73 6.83 22.97 4.05
CA PRO A 73 6.71 23.17 5.49
C PRO A 73 5.91 22.01 6.13
N PRO A 74 6.23 21.60 7.38
CA PRO A 74 5.57 20.48 8.05
C PRO A 74 4.16 20.90 8.53
N VAL A 75 3.20 20.96 7.61
CA VAL A 75 1.87 21.51 7.94
C VAL A 75 0.86 20.48 8.46
N ALA A 76 1.14 19.18 8.41
CA ALA A 76 0.29 18.17 9.06
C ALA A 76 0.96 16.80 9.09
N THR A 77 1.89 16.58 10.01
CA THR A 77 2.21 15.21 10.44
C THR A 77 1.07 14.74 11.35
N CYS A 78 -0.10 14.51 10.80
CA CYS A 78 -1.17 13.82 11.51
C CYS A 78 -0.75 12.35 11.61
N LEU A 79 -0.02 12.04 12.69
CA LEU A 79 0.14 10.68 13.19
C LEU A 79 -1.25 10.20 13.60
N CYS A 80 -1.94 9.53 12.70
CA CYS A 80 -2.97 8.59 13.13
C CYS A 80 -2.21 7.44 13.83
N ALA A 81 -2.24 7.46 15.16
CA ALA A 81 -2.07 6.28 15.98
C ALA A 81 -3.20 5.27 15.73
#